data_AF-A0A966X024-F1
#
_entry.id   AF-A0A966X024-F1
#
_cell.length_a   1.000
_cell.length_b   1.000
_cell.length_c   1.000
_cell.angle_alpha   90.00
_cell.angle_beta   90.00
_cell.angle_gamma   90.00
#
_symmetry.space_group_name_H-M   'P 1'
#
loop_
_entity.id
_entity.type
_entity.pdbx_description
1 polymer ?
#
loop_
_entity_poly.entity_id
_entity_poly.type
_entity_poly.pdbx_seq_one_letter_code
_entity_poly.pdbx_strand_id
1 'polypeptide(L)'
;MMLAIGQQARSASRAMAKASSEQKNRALINIATAVRRDAAKILAANAVDIKRAKTNGNDAAFIDRLTMTEKSIETMALGLEQIVSLGDPVGHIGAFKKQASGILIAQMRVPLGVIGIIYESRPNVTIDAAALCLKSGNAVILRGGSEAIDSN
;
A
#
# COMPACT_ATOMS: atom_id res chain seq x y z
N MET A 1 -12.49 -17.98 -5.58
CA MET A 1 -11.22 -17.21 -5.49
C MET A 1 -11.35 -15.97 -4.61
N MET A 2 -12.22 -15.00 -4.94
CA MET A 2 -12.32 -13.73 -4.18
C MET A 2 -12.72 -13.88 -2.71
N LEU A 3 -13.63 -14.82 -2.40
CA LEU A 3 -14.04 -15.09 -1.01
C LEU A 3 -12.87 -15.52 -0.12
N ALA A 4 -11.98 -16.38 -0.65
CA ALA A 4 -10.81 -16.84 0.08
C ALA A 4 -9.82 -15.70 0.36
N ILE A 5 -9.57 -14.83 -0.64
CA ILE A 5 -8.73 -13.63 -0.48
C ILE A 5 -9.33 -12.71 0.60
N GLY A 6 -10.65 -12.51 0.60
CA GLY A 6 -11.34 -11.73 1.62
C GLY A 6 -11.19 -12.32 3.02
N GLN A 7 -11.30 -13.64 3.17
CA GLN A 7 -11.10 -14.34 4.45
C GLN A 7 -9.66 -14.21 4.95
N GLN A 8 -8.68 -14.36 4.06
CA GLN A 8 -7.26 -14.19 4.37
C GLN A 8 -6.97 -12.76 4.80
N ALA A 9 -7.46 -11.76 4.07
CA ALA A 9 -7.29 -10.35 4.42
C ALA A 9 -7.94 -10.01 5.78
N ARG A 10 -9.13 -10.57 6.06
CA ARG A 10 -9.80 -10.40 7.36
C ARG A 10 -9.02 -11.05 8.51
N SER A 11 -8.33 -12.16 8.25
CA SER A 11 -7.43 -12.77 9.24
C SER A 11 -6.21 -11.87 9.47
N ALA A 12 -5.57 -11.41 8.39
CA ALA A 12 -4.40 -10.54 8.44
C ALA A 12 -4.68 -9.19 9.11
N SER A 13 -5.87 -8.60 8.93
CA SER A 13 -6.21 -7.31 9.54
C SER A 13 -6.18 -7.34 11.06
N ARG A 14 -6.47 -8.49 11.68
CA ARG A 14 -6.35 -8.67 13.14
C ARG A 14 -4.90 -8.63 13.61
N ALA A 15 -3.97 -9.17 12.83
CA ALA A 15 -2.55 -9.10 13.12
C ALA A 15 -2.03 -7.67 12.89
N MET A 16 -2.44 -7.04 11.79
CA MET A 16 -2.08 -5.65 11.47
C MET A 16 -2.54 -4.66 12.53
N ALA A 17 -3.75 -4.83 13.07
CA ALA A 17 -4.26 -3.97 14.15
C ALA A 17 -3.48 -4.09 15.47
N LYS A 18 -2.73 -5.18 15.66
CA LYS A 18 -1.87 -5.42 16.84
C LYS A 18 -0.39 -5.09 16.58
N ALA A 19 -0.01 -4.85 15.32
CA ALA A 19 1.36 -4.58 14.97
C ALA A 19 1.81 -3.24 15.54
N SER A 20 2.97 -3.23 16.20
CA SER A 20 3.59 -2.01 16.70
C SER A 20 4.00 -1.08 15.56
N SER A 21 4.12 0.22 15.85
CA SER A 21 4.64 1.22 14.92
C SER A 21 6.02 0.83 14.39
N GLU A 22 6.88 0.26 15.23
CA GLU A 22 8.22 -0.22 14.84
C GLU A 22 8.15 -1.36 13.83
N GLN A 23 7.31 -2.38 14.06
CA GLN A 23 7.15 -3.49 13.12
C GLN A 23 6.62 -3.00 11.77
N LYS A 24 5.63 -2.10 11.77
CA LYS A 24 5.08 -1.50 10.55
C LYS A 24 6.14 -0.69 9.81
N ASN A 25 6.88 0.16 10.51
CA ASN A 25 7.95 0.97 9.94
C ASN A 25 9.08 0.10 9.36
N ARG A 26 9.49 -0.95 10.07
CA ARG A 26 10.51 -1.89 9.58
C ARG A 26 10.06 -2.60 8.31
N ALA A 27 8.79 -3.00 8.22
CA ALA A 27 8.24 -3.58 6.99
C ALA A 27 8.33 -2.60 5.81
N LEU A 28 7.96 -1.33 6.00
CA LEU A 28 8.06 -0.29 4.96
C LEU A 28 9.50 -0.05 4.49
N ILE A 29 10.46 0.03 5.42
CA ILE A 29 11.89 0.19 5.09
C ILE A 29 12.41 -1.01 4.28
N ASN A 30 12.02 -2.22 4.69
CA ASN A 30 12.39 -3.44 3.98
C ASN A 30 11.82 -3.46 2.56
N ILE A 31 10.57 -3.00 2.38
CA ILE A 31 9.95 -2.86 1.06
C ILE A 31 10.73 -1.83 0.22
N ALA A 32 11.08 -0.66 0.78
CA ALA A 32 11.83 0.36 0.06
C ALA A 32 13.20 -0.17 -0.42
N THR A 33 13.89 -0.91 0.45
CA THR A 33 15.16 -1.56 0.13
C THR A 33 14.98 -2.62 -0.96
N ALA A 34 13.94 -3.45 -0.89
CA ALA A 34 13.65 -4.46 -1.90
C ALA A 34 13.32 -3.85 -3.26
N VAL A 35 12.50 -2.79 -3.29
CA VAL A 35 12.14 -2.05 -4.52
C VAL A 35 13.39 -1.49 -5.21
N ARG A 36 14.32 -0.89 -4.46
CA ARG A 36 15.60 -0.43 -5.03
C ARG A 36 16.48 -1.58 -5.50
N ARG A 37 16.62 -2.63 -4.69
CA ARG A 37 17.44 -3.81 -5.02
C ARG A 37 16.97 -4.48 -6.31
N ASP A 38 15.65 -4.62 -6.48
CA ASP A 38 15.03 -5.32 -7.61
C ASP A 38 14.59 -4.37 -8.74
N ALA A 39 15.06 -3.11 -8.73
CA ALA A 39 14.66 -2.09 -9.70
C ALA A 39 14.79 -2.56 -11.16
N ALA A 40 15.91 -3.19 -11.51
CA ALA A 40 16.13 -3.72 -12.86
C ALA A 40 15.10 -4.80 -13.26
N LYS A 41 14.67 -5.64 -12.30
CA LYS A 41 13.65 -6.67 -12.54
C LYS A 41 12.28 -6.04 -12.74
N ILE A 42 11.94 -5.03 -11.94
CA ILE A 42 10.68 -4.28 -12.04
C ILE A 42 10.59 -3.58 -13.40
N LEU A 43 11.67 -2.91 -13.84
CA LEU A 43 11.71 -2.26 -15.16
C LEU A 43 11.61 -3.26 -16.31
N ALA A 44 12.26 -4.42 -16.19
CA ALA A 44 12.15 -5.48 -17.19
C ALA A 44 10.72 -6.02 -17.31
N ALA A 45 10.02 -6.22 -16.19
CA ALA A 45 8.62 -6.61 -16.18
C ALA A 45 7.72 -5.51 -16.80
N ASN A 46 7.94 -4.25 -16.44
CA ASN A 46 7.20 -3.13 -16.98
C ASN A 46 7.39 -2.96 -18.50
N ALA A 47 8.57 -3.25 -19.03
CA ALA A 47 8.79 -3.25 -20.47
C ALA A 47 7.94 -4.29 -21.22
N VAL A 48 7.65 -5.44 -20.61
CA VAL A 48 6.74 -6.46 -21.16
C VAL A 48 5.31 -5.93 -21.21
N ASP A 49 4.84 -5.31 -20.13
CA ASP A 49 3.53 -4.68 -20.05
C ASP A 49 3.36 -3.55 -21.08
N ILE A 50 4.36 -2.65 -21.21
CA ILE A 50 4.36 -1.57 -22.22
C ILE A 50 4.28 -2.16 -23.64
N LYS A 51 5.07 -3.20 -23.94
CA LYS A 51 5.04 -3.84 -25.25
C LYS A 51 3.66 -4.41 -25.55
N ARG A 52 3.05 -5.09 -24.58
CA ARG A 52 1.68 -5.62 -24.68
C ARG A 52 0.66 -4.49 -24.91
N ALA A 53 0.76 -3.40 -24.15
CA ALA A 53 -0.13 -2.26 -24.29
C ALA A 53 -0.04 -1.62 -25.69
N LYS A 54 1.16 -1.49 -26.25
CA LYS A 54 1.40 -1.01 -27.62
C LYS A 54 0.78 -1.93 -28.67
N THR A 55 1.01 -3.24 -28.55
CA THR A 55 0.44 -4.23 -29.49
C THR A 55 -1.09 -4.23 -29.47
N ASN A 56 -1.69 -3.97 -28.30
CA ASN A 56 -3.14 -3.89 -28.14
C ASN A 56 -3.75 -2.55 -28.61
N GLY A 57 -2.96 -1.61 -29.14
CA GLY A 57 -3.45 -0.35 -29.68
C GLY A 57 -3.88 0.68 -28.63
N ASN A 58 -3.37 0.59 -27.39
CA ASN A 58 -3.65 1.59 -26.36
C ASN A 58 -3.04 2.95 -26.73
N ASP A 59 -3.69 4.03 -26.32
CA ASP A 59 -3.25 5.39 -26.62
C ASP A 59 -1.95 5.78 -25.90
N ALA A 60 -1.34 6.88 -26.35
CA ALA A 60 -0.07 7.35 -25.79
C ALA A 60 -0.18 7.77 -24.30
N ALA A 61 -1.32 8.31 -23.87
CA ALA A 61 -1.52 8.73 -22.48
C ALA A 61 -1.65 7.52 -21.55
N PHE A 62 -2.24 6.43 -22.01
CA PHE A 62 -2.31 5.16 -21.30
C PHE A 62 -0.91 4.55 -21.13
N ILE A 63 -0.13 4.51 -22.21
CA ILE A 63 1.25 4.01 -22.18
C ILE A 63 2.10 4.86 -21.24
N ASP A 64 1.94 6.18 -21.25
CA ASP A 64 2.65 7.09 -20.34
C ASP A 64 2.34 6.79 -18.87
N ARG A 65 1.07 6.61 -18.52
CA ARG A 65 0.66 6.21 -17.16
C ARG A 65 1.24 4.85 -16.73
N LEU A 66 1.32 3.90 -17.65
CA LEU A 66 1.84 2.55 -17.41
C LEU A 66 3.37 2.54 -17.26
N THR A 67 4.05 3.51 -17.84
CA THR A 67 5.52 3.49 -17.97
C THR A 67 6.20 3.78 -16.63
N MET A 68 7.10 2.88 -16.25
CA MET A 68 8.00 3.06 -15.12
C MET A 68 9.40 3.39 -15.60
N THR A 69 10.05 4.26 -14.84
CA THR A 69 11.46 4.66 -15.02
C THR A 69 12.22 4.43 -13.72
N GLU A 70 13.55 4.43 -13.77
CA GLU A 70 14.39 4.41 -12.56
C GLU A 70 13.99 5.52 -11.58
N LYS A 71 13.69 6.71 -12.10
CA LYS A 71 13.20 7.84 -11.29
C LYS A 71 11.88 7.51 -10.59
N SER A 72 10.95 6.84 -11.26
CA SER A 72 9.68 6.44 -10.65
C SER A 72 9.88 5.39 -9.54
N ILE A 73 10.82 4.46 -9.73
CA ILE A 73 11.17 3.45 -8.73
C ILE A 73 11.80 4.10 -7.50
N GLU A 74 12.73 5.03 -7.70
CA GLU A 74 13.31 5.78 -6.59
C GLU A 74 12.25 6.63 -5.88
N THR A 75 11.33 7.24 -6.62
CA THR A 75 10.21 7.99 -6.03
C THR A 75 9.34 7.09 -5.13
N MET A 76 9.03 5.86 -5.55
CA MET A 76 8.29 4.92 -4.71
C MET A 76 9.04 4.56 -3.42
N ALA A 77 10.35 4.32 -3.53
CA ALA A 77 11.19 4.00 -2.37
C ALA A 77 11.29 5.17 -1.38
N LEU A 78 11.45 6.40 -1.89
CA LEU A 78 11.41 7.61 -1.08
C LEU A 78 10.03 7.84 -0.46
N GLY A 79 8.94 7.55 -1.18
CA GLY A 79 7.58 7.63 -0.65
C GLY A 79 7.35 6.70 0.54
N LEU A 80 7.88 5.48 0.48
CA LEU A 80 7.86 4.54 1.61
C LEU A 80 8.60 5.11 2.84
N GLU A 81 9.77 5.69 2.65
CA GLU A 81 10.57 6.32 3.71
C GLU A 81 9.89 7.56 4.30
N GLN A 82 9.22 8.36 3.46
CA GLN A 82 8.39 9.47 3.91
C GLN A 82 7.23 8.96 4.78
N ILE A 83 6.54 7.89 4.40
CA ILE A 83 5.46 7.30 5.20
C ILE A 83 5.98 6.75 6.54
N VAL A 84 7.21 6.22 6.58
CA VAL A 84 7.86 5.82 7.83
C VAL A 84 8.00 7.00 8.79
N SER A 85 8.37 8.18 8.28
CA SER A 85 8.54 9.40 9.09
C SER A 85 7.23 9.95 9.68
N LEU A 86 6.07 9.57 9.11
CA LEU A 86 4.77 9.99 9.64
C LEU A 86 4.50 9.37 11.02
N GLY A 87 3.80 10.11 11.87
CA GLY A 87 3.28 9.57 13.14
C GLY A 87 2.34 8.40 12.91
N ASP A 88 2.32 7.44 13.83
CA ASP A 88 1.38 6.32 13.75
C ASP A 88 -0.04 6.82 14.13
N PRO A 89 -1.03 6.72 13.23
CA PRO A 89 -2.38 7.15 13.56
C PRO A 89 -3.11 6.17 14.49
N VAL A 90 -2.65 4.91 14.58
CA VAL A 90 -3.32 3.86 15.33
C VAL A 90 -2.98 3.94 16.81
N GLY A 91 -4.00 3.81 17.67
CA GLY A 91 -3.83 3.86 19.12
C GLY A 91 -3.80 5.28 19.70
N HIS A 92 -3.87 6.32 18.88
CA HIS A 92 -3.99 7.70 19.37
C HIS A 92 -5.30 7.88 20.14
N ILE A 93 -5.20 8.28 21.42
CA ILE A 93 -6.32 8.53 22.31
C ILE A 93 -6.60 10.03 22.39
N GLY A 94 -7.85 10.43 22.18
CA GLY A 94 -8.31 11.81 22.36
C GLY A 94 -8.45 12.22 23.83
N ALA A 95 -8.98 13.42 24.06
CA ALA A 95 -9.17 13.92 25.42
C ALA A 95 -10.11 13.03 26.25
N PHE A 96 -9.72 12.79 27.51
CA PHE A 96 -10.54 12.07 28.48
C PHE A 96 -11.64 12.97 29.03
N LYS A 97 -12.85 12.42 29.14
CA LYS A 97 -14.00 13.06 29.80
C LYS A 97 -14.40 12.21 31.00
N LYS A 98 -14.36 12.81 32.19
CA LYS A 98 -14.85 12.18 33.43
C LYS A 98 -16.36 12.40 33.55
N GLN A 99 -17.11 11.31 33.71
CA GLN A 99 -18.55 11.33 33.92
C GLN A 99 -18.88 11.51 35.41
N ALA A 100 -20.11 11.95 35.70
CA ALA A 100 -20.62 12.04 37.08
C ALA A 100 -20.60 10.68 37.80
N SER A 101 -20.72 9.58 37.06
CA SER A 101 -20.60 8.20 37.56
C SER A 101 -19.17 7.79 37.95
N GLY A 102 -18.15 8.60 37.64
CA GLY A 102 -16.74 8.27 37.83
C GLY A 102 -16.07 7.60 36.63
N ILE A 103 -16.81 7.23 35.59
CA ILE A 103 -16.28 6.62 34.35
C ILE A 103 -15.43 7.64 33.59
N LEU A 104 -14.25 7.21 33.12
CA LEU A 104 -13.42 7.96 32.17
C LEU A 104 -13.70 7.48 30.74
N ILE A 105 -14.11 8.40 29.87
CA ILE A 105 -14.40 8.11 28.47
C ILE A 105 -13.38 8.82 27.59
N ALA A 106 -12.80 8.10 26.63
CA ALA A 106 -11.99 8.68 25.56
C ALA A 106 -12.27 7.94 24.24
N GLN A 107 -11.88 8.56 23.13
CA GLN A 107 -11.95 7.96 21.80
C GLN A 107 -10.55 7.57 21.35
N MET A 108 -10.41 6.33 20.87
CA MET A 108 -9.16 5.81 20.32
C MET A 108 -9.30 5.62 18.81
N ARG A 109 -8.28 6.03 18.05
CA ARG A 109 -8.19 5.73 16.62
C ARG A 109 -7.78 4.28 16.41
N VAL A 110 -8.55 3.56 15.60
CA VAL A 110 -8.30 2.16 15.24
C VAL A 110 -8.30 2.00 13.72
N PRO A 111 -7.64 0.96 13.17
CA PRO A 111 -7.70 0.68 11.73
C PRO A 111 -9.13 0.38 11.29
N LEU A 112 -9.43 0.63 10.02
CA LEU A 112 -10.71 0.25 9.40
C LEU A 112 -10.85 -1.27 9.27
N GLY A 113 -9.72 -1.97 9.07
CA GLY A 113 -9.65 -3.43 8.96
C GLY A 113 -9.05 -3.85 7.63
N VAL A 114 -9.91 -4.02 6.61
CA VAL A 114 -9.50 -4.45 5.27
C VAL A 114 -9.87 -3.36 4.26
N ILE A 115 -8.90 -2.96 3.44
CA ILE A 115 -9.09 -1.99 2.37
C ILE A 115 -8.94 -2.71 1.03
N GLY A 116 -9.95 -2.61 0.17
CA GLY A 116 -9.87 -3.06 -1.22
C GLY A 116 -9.52 -1.89 -2.11
N ILE A 117 -8.49 -2.02 -2.95
CA ILE A 117 -8.04 -0.95 -3.84
C ILE A 117 -8.05 -1.49 -5.25
N ILE A 118 -8.82 -0.82 -6.11
CA ILE A 118 -8.96 -1.13 -7.52
C ILE A 118 -8.37 0.03 -8.29
N TYR A 119 -7.40 -0.23 -9.16
CA TYR A 119 -6.69 0.79 -9.91
C TYR A 119 -6.29 0.26 -11.28
N GLU A 120 -6.08 1.19 -12.21
CA GLU A 120 -5.71 0.92 -13.59
C GLU A 120 -4.44 1.69 -13.97
N SER A 121 -3.62 1.02 -14.79
CA SER A 121 -2.58 1.61 -15.63
C SER A 121 -1.56 2.47 -14.91
N ARG A 122 -1.37 2.27 -13.60
CA ARG A 122 -0.41 3.00 -12.75
C ARG A 122 0.26 2.04 -11.77
N PRO A 123 1.30 1.31 -12.19
CA PRO A 123 1.95 0.30 -11.34
C PRO A 123 2.54 0.88 -10.05
N ASN A 124 2.88 2.18 -10.05
CA ASN A 124 3.37 2.85 -8.85
C ASN A 124 2.34 2.91 -7.71
N VAL A 125 1.04 2.93 -8.04
CA VAL A 125 -0.04 2.96 -7.05
C VAL A 125 -0.02 1.71 -6.16
N THR A 126 0.48 0.58 -6.67
CA THR A 126 0.63 -0.67 -5.90
C THR A 126 1.41 -0.43 -4.61
N ILE A 127 2.54 0.27 -4.68
CA ILE A 127 3.40 0.54 -3.53
C ILE A 127 2.80 1.64 -2.64
N ASP A 128 2.38 2.76 -3.22
CA ASP A 128 1.87 3.91 -2.47
C ASP A 128 0.64 3.51 -1.63
N ALA A 129 -0.28 2.78 -2.25
CA ALA A 129 -1.50 2.31 -1.64
C ALA A 129 -1.24 1.26 -0.54
N ALA A 130 -0.36 0.29 -0.81
CA ALA A 130 0.02 -0.72 0.18
C ALA A 130 0.71 -0.09 1.40
N ALA A 131 1.61 0.88 1.17
CA ALA A 131 2.37 1.53 2.22
C ALA A 131 1.46 2.27 3.21
N LEU A 132 0.51 3.06 2.71
CA LEU A 132 -0.46 3.77 3.55
C LEU A 132 -1.36 2.82 4.33
N CYS A 133 -1.83 1.74 3.69
CA CYS A 133 -2.63 0.71 4.37
C CYS A 133 -1.84 0.05 5.50
N LEU A 134 -0.59 -0.32 5.22
CA LEU A 134 0.29 -0.97 6.19
C LEU A 134 0.56 -0.03 7.38
N LYS A 135 0.95 1.23 7.12
CA LYS A 135 1.19 2.24 8.17
C LYS A 135 -0.02 2.45 9.07
N SER A 136 -1.21 2.53 8.48
CA SER A 136 -2.48 2.71 9.18
C SER A 136 -3.05 1.43 9.81
N GLY A 137 -2.30 0.31 9.80
CA GLY A 137 -2.69 -0.93 10.46
C GLY A 137 -3.80 -1.71 9.76
N ASN A 138 -4.00 -1.48 8.47
CA ASN A 138 -5.00 -2.16 7.65
C ASN A 138 -4.35 -3.31 6.86
N ALA A 139 -5.11 -4.37 6.63
CA ALA A 139 -4.82 -5.30 5.54
C ALA A 139 -5.31 -4.68 4.22
N VAL A 140 -4.65 -5.01 3.11
CA VAL A 140 -5.00 -4.50 1.79
C VAL A 140 -5.22 -5.63 0.80
N ILE A 141 -6.21 -5.47 -0.08
CA ILE A 141 -6.38 -6.30 -1.27
C ILE A 141 -6.21 -5.37 -2.47
N LEU A 142 -5.17 -5.61 -3.26
CA LEU A 142 -4.88 -4.84 -4.46
C LEU A 142 -5.43 -5.58 -5.68
N ARG A 143 -6.22 -4.88 -6.49
CA ARG A 143 -6.72 -5.36 -7.78
C ARG A 143 -6.33 -4.36 -8.86
N GLY A 144 -5.14 -4.57 -9.41
CA GLY A 144 -4.65 -3.82 -10.56
C GLY A 144 -5.32 -4.25 -11.87
N GLY A 145 -5.25 -3.39 -12.87
CA GLY A 145 -5.65 -3.70 -14.24
C GLY A 145 -4.73 -4.74 -14.91
N SER A 146 -5.28 -5.49 -15.86
CA SER A 146 -4.57 -6.55 -16.59
C SER A 146 -3.42 -6.06 -17.45
N GLU A 147 -3.40 -4.77 -17.78
CA GLU A 147 -2.36 -4.08 -18.54
C GLU A 147 -1.02 -3.97 -17.81
N ALA A 148 -1.02 -4.12 -16.48
CA ALA A 148 0.15 -3.95 -15.61
C ALA A 148 0.44 -5.22 -14.81
N ILE A 149 -0.02 -6.38 -15.29
CA ILE A 149 -0.02 -7.64 -14.53
C ILE A 149 1.38 -8.17 -14.22
N ASP A 150 2.37 -7.86 -15.05
CA ASP A 150 3.76 -8.28 -14.82
C ASP A 150 4.47 -7.30 -13.86
N SER A 151 4.06 -6.02 -13.87
CA SER A 151 4.62 -4.97 -13.01
C SER A 151 4.05 -4.96 -11.58
N ASN A 152 2.79 -5.37 -11.41
CA ASN A 152 2.05 -5.35 -10.12
C ASN A 152 2.38 -6.54 -9.23
#